data_AF-A0A1Q6LD68-F1
#
_entry.id   AF-A0A1Q6LD68-F1
#
_cell.length_a   1.000
_cell.length_b   1.000
_cell.length_c   1.000
_cell.angle_alpha   90.00
_cell.angle_beta   90.00
_cell.angle_gamma   90.00
#
_symmetry.space_group_name_H-M   'P 1'
#
loop_
_entity.id
_entity.type
_entity.pdbx_description
1 polymer ?
#
loop_
_entity_poly.entity_id
_entity_poly.type
_entity_poly.pdbx_seq_one_letter_code
_entity_poly.pdbx_strand_id
1 'polypeptide(L)'
;MSASNPSRIPFEMMAAGLPVVELYKENNLYDLPDEGVLLADTTPEAIASAVVNLLDHPEEAKKMSEFGINYMKGYPLEKGFGQIVNVVKDMLETEYNDMPTIEKSYKKPAFKATEEAKNVVIEQVKEEPIHIDEHGKVYRFLRRCKRAIKTRIKK
;
A
#
# COMPACT_ATOMS: atom_id res chain seq x y z
N MET A 1 6.62 1.97 3.52
CA MET A 1 5.33 2.22 4.21
C MET A 1 5.32 1.45 5.51
N SER A 2 4.94 2.08 6.63
CA SER A 2 4.85 1.41 7.92
C SER A 2 3.67 0.44 7.91
N ALA A 3 3.92 -0.83 8.23
CA ALA A 3 2.86 -1.85 8.34
C ALA A 3 2.05 -1.72 9.65
N SER A 4 2.50 -0.86 10.58
CA SER A 4 1.92 -0.75 11.93
C SER A 4 1.28 0.61 12.24
N ASN A 5 1.49 1.63 11.40
CA ASN A 5 0.86 2.94 11.59
C ASN A 5 0.08 3.33 10.34
N PRO A 6 -1.27 3.38 10.40
CA PRO A 6 -2.05 3.83 9.27
C PRO A 6 -1.69 5.27 8.94
N SER A 7 -1.46 5.51 7.65
CA SER A 7 -1.08 6.82 7.16
C SER A 7 -2.23 7.80 7.40
N ARG A 8 -1.93 9.00 7.93
CA ARG A 8 -2.92 10.09 8.01
C ARG A 8 -3.03 10.88 6.71
N ILE A 9 -2.06 10.71 5.80
CA ILE A 9 -1.99 11.44 4.53
C ILE A 9 -3.28 11.26 3.69
N PRO A 10 -3.86 10.04 3.52
CA PRO A 10 -5.12 9.89 2.79
C PRO A 10 -6.26 10.75 3.35
N PHE A 11 -6.35 10.88 4.67
CA PHE A 11 -7.39 11.68 5.33
C PHE A 11 -7.16 13.18 5.13
N GLU A 12 -5.92 13.63 5.20
CA GLU A 12 -5.53 15.02 4.94
C GLU A 12 -5.79 15.40 3.48
N MET A 13 -5.46 14.50 2.54
CA MET A 13 -5.76 14.68 1.12
C MET A 13 -7.26 14.73 0.86
N MET A 14 -8.06 13.84 1.46
CA MET A 14 -9.52 13.89 1.37
C MET A 14 -10.08 15.21 1.94
N ALA A 15 -9.54 15.68 3.07
CA ALA A 15 -9.96 16.95 3.67
C ALA A 15 -9.63 18.16 2.77
N ALA A 16 -8.54 18.06 2.00
CA ALA A 16 -8.15 19.05 0.99
C ALA A 16 -8.94 18.93 -0.33
N GLY A 17 -9.84 17.95 -0.46
CA GLY A 17 -10.58 17.70 -1.70
C GLY A 17 -9.76 17.05 -2.81
N LEU A 18 -8.69 16.33 -2.46
CA LEU A 18 -7.90 15.59 -3.43
C LEU A 18 -8.45 14.16 -3.56
N PRO A 19 -8.70 13.65 -4.79
CA PRO A 19 -8.97 12.24 -4.99
C PRO A 19 -7.71 11.43 -4.62
N VAL A 20 -7.88 10.36 -3.85
CA VAL A 20 -6.75 9.59 -3.31
C VAL A 20 -6.62 8.25 -4.02
N VAL A 21 -5.39 7.91 -4.41
CA VAL A 21 -4.99 6.55 -4.77
C VAL A 21 -4.07 6.02 -3.67
N GLU A 22 -4.36 4.85 -3.14
CA GLU A 22 -3.58 4.22 -2.06
C GLU A 22 -3.50 2.70 -2.30
N LEU A 23 -2.64 1.99 -1.58
CA LEU A 23 -2.45 0.56 -1.76
C LEU A 23 -3.58 -0.26 -1.11
N TYR A 24 -4.00 -1.32 -1.81
CA TYR A 24 -4.89 -2.35 -1.29
C TYR A 24 -4.14 -3.24 -0.28
N LYS A 25 -4.04 -2.74 0.94
CA LYS A 25 -3.43 -3.42 2.09
C LYS A 25 -4.43 -3.57 3.22
N GLU A 26 -4.24 -4.60 4.02
CA GLU A 26 -5.19 -5.01 5.06
C GLU A 26 -5.59 -3.86 6.00
N ASN A 27 -4.62 -3.10 6.51
CA ASN A 27 -4.86 -1.94 7.38
C ASN A 27 -5.78 -0.90 6.70
N ASN A 28 -5.52 -0.60 5.42
CA ASN A 28 -6.30 0.37 4.66
C ASN A 28 -7.75 -0.08 4.44
N LEU A 29 -8.04 -1.38 4.48
CA LEU A 29 -9.40 -1.90 4.35
C LEU A 29 -10.29 -1.56 5.55
N TYR A 30 -9.68 -1.35 6.73
CA TYR A 30 -10.41 -1.00 7.95
C TYR A 30 -10.53 0.52 8.13
N ASP A 31 -9.54 1.28 7.67
CA ASP A 31 -9.46 2.71 7.94
C ASP A 31 -10.12 3.60 6.87
N LEU A 32 -10.12 3.16 5.59
CA LEU A 32 -10.52 4.02 4.48
C LEU A 32 -11.94 3.73 3.95
N PRO A 33 -12.67 4.76 3.48
CA PRO A 33 -14.02 4.61 2.95
C PRO A 33 -14.04 4.17 1.48
N ASP A 34 -15.14 3.58 1.03
CA ASP A 34 -15.30 3.13 -0.37
C ASP A 34 -15.27 4.25 -1.41
N GLU A 35 -15.75 5.47 -1.10
CA GLU A 35 -16.00 6.52 -2.12
C GLU A 35 -15.01 7.69 -2.12
N GLY A 36 -14.07 7.73 -1.17
CA GLY A 36 -13.07 8.80 -1.05
C GLY A 36 -11.65 8.42 -1.49
N VAL A 37 -11.44 7.13 -1.73
CA VAL A 37 -10.14 6.57 -2.12
C VAL A 37 -10.33 5.45 -3.13
N LEU A 38 -9.34 5.28 -4.01
CA LEU A 38 -9.21 4.15 -4.90
C LEU A 38 -8.03 3.28 -4.44
N LEU A 39 -8.30 2.04 -4.00
CA LEU A 39 -7.26 1.14 -3.53
C LEU A 39 -6.70 0.26 -4.67
N ALA A 40 -5.46 0.53 -5.08
CA ALA A 40 -4.76 -0.18 -6.15
C ALA A 40 -3.99 -1.39 -5.64
N ASP A 41 -3.84 -2.41 -6.49
CA ASP A 41 -2.94 -3.53 -6.21
C ASP A 41 -1.49 -3.04 -6.02
N THR A 42 -0.65 -3.84 -5.37
CA THR A 42 0.66 -3.37 -4.90
C THR A 42 1.74 -3.35 -5.98
N THR A 43 1.36 -3.54 -7.25
CA THR A 43 2.29 -3.51 -8.38
C THR A 43 2.36 -2.11 -8.98
N PRO A 44 3.52 -1.69 -9.52
CA PRO A 44 3.66 -0.37 -10.15
C PRO A 44 2.62 -0.10 -11.25
N GLU A 45 2.30 -1.12 -12.04
CA GLU A 45 1.34 -1.04 -13.15
C GLU A 45 -0.08 -0.78 -12.65
N ALA A 46 -0.46 -1.37 -11.52
CA ALA A 46 -1.77 -1.18 -10.92
C ALA A 46 -1.92 0.23 -10.32
N ILE A 47 -0.87 0.73 -9.66
CA ILE A 47 -0.82 2.09 -9.13
C ILE A 47 -0.92 3.10 -10.27
N ALA A 48 -0.10 2.94 -11.32
CA ALA A 48 -0.13 3.80 -12.49
C ALA A 48 -1.49 3.78 -13.18
N SER A 49 -2.06 2.57 -13.38
CA SER A 49 -3.39 2.42 -13.98
C SER A 49 -4.49 3.11 -13.16
N ALA A 50 -4.43 3.04 -11.83
CA ALA A 50 -5.41 3.70 -10.97
C ALA A 50 -5.32 5.24 -11.05
N VAL A 51 -4.09 5.78 -11.09
CA VAL A 51 -3.86 7.22 -11.25
C VAL A 51 -4.37 7.70 -12.61
N VAL A 52 -4.00 7.00 -13.70
CA VAL A 52 -4.45 7.32 -15.07
C VAL A 52 -5.97 7.22 -15.17
N ASN A 53 -6.58 6.19 -14.59
CA ASN A 53 -8.04 6.04 -14.58
C ASN A 53 -8.75 7.27 -14.01
N LEU A 54 -8.26 7.84 -12.90
CA LEU A 54 -8.85 9.05 -12.32
C LEU A 54 -8.61 10.32 -13.15
N LEU A 55 -7.47 10.41 -13.83
CA LEU A 55 -7.17 11.52 -14.75
C LEU A 55 -8.10 11.49 -15.97
N ASP A 56 -8.40 10.30 -16.50
CA ASP A 56 -9.28 10.12 -17.65
C ASP A 56 -10.77 10.23 -17.30
N HIS A 57 -11.13 10.08 -16.02
CA HIS A 57 -12.50 10.17 -15.52
C HIS A 57 -12.67 11.33 -14.51
N PRO A 58 -12.60 12.59 -14.98
CA PRO A 58 -12.63 13.77 -14.09
C PRO A 58 -13.92 13.87 -13.27
N GLU A 59 -15.05 13.34 -13.77
CA GLU A 59 -16.31 13.29 -13.02
C GLU A 59 -16.23 12.33 -11.82
N GLU A 60 -15.49 11.22 -11.94
CA GLU A 60 -15.24 10.30 -10.82
C GLU A 60 -14.31 10.95 -9.80
N ALA A 61 -13.22 11.57 -10.27
CA ALA A 61 -12.30 12.32 -9.43
C ALA A 61 -13.02 13.44 -8.65
N LYS A 62 -13.95 14.15 -9.29
CA LYS A 62 -14.77 15.17 -8.65
C LYS A 62 -15.71 14.60 -7.59
N LYS A 63 -16.37 13.47 -7.87
CA LYS A 63 -17.20 12.77 -6.86
C LYS A 63 -16.38 12.34 -5.66
N MET A 64 -15.18 11.80 -5.87
CA MET A 64 -14.27 11.44 -4.78
C MET A 64 -13.85 12.64 -3.95
N SER A 65 -13.53 13.77 -4.60
CA SER A 65 -13.23 15.04 -3.93
C SER A 65 -14.38 15.52 -3.06
N GLU A 66 -15.59 15.62 -3.63
CA GLU A 66 -16.79 16.06 -2.92
C GLU A 66 -17.15 15.12 -1.75
N PHE A 67 -17.02 13.81 -1.96
CA PHE A 67 -17.19 12.82 -0.90
C PHE A 67 -16.14 13.00 0.20
N GLY A 68 -14.86 13.12 -0.14
CA GLY A 68 -13.75 13.27 0.81
C GLY A 68 -13.94 14.48 1.73
N ILE A 69 -14.28 15.64 1.16
CA ILE A 69 -14.56 16.86 1.92
C ILE A 69 -15.72 16.64 2.90
N ASN A 70 -16.81 16.01 2.45
CA ASN A 70 -17.97 15.75 3.31
C ASN A 70 -17.71 14.70 4.38
N TYR A 71 -16.99 13.64 4.04
CA TYR A 71 -16.58 12.58 4.96
C TYR A 71 -15.71 13.15 6.07
N MET A 72 -14.73 14.00 5.73
CA MET A 72 -13.79 14.56 6.70
C MET A 72 -14.40 15.55 7.68
N LYS A 73 -15.58 16.13 7.40
CA LYS A 73 -16.35 16.91 8.40
C LYS A 73 -16.70 16.08 9.64
N GLY A 74 -16.80 14.75 9.50
CA GLY A 74 -17.05 13.81 10.59
C GLY A 74 -15.81 13.35 11.35
N TYR A 75 -14.62 13.86 11.00
CA TYR A 75 -13.33 13.51 11.60
C TYR A 75 -12.56 14.72 12.17
N PRO A 76 -13.19 15.55 13.04
CA PRO A 76 -12.47 16.60 13.75
C PRO A 76 -11.51 16.01 14.78
N LEU A 77 -10.45 16.75 15.13
CA LEU A 77 -9.42 16.30 16.07
C LEU A 77 -10.01 15.98 17.46
N GLU A 78 -10.99 16.78 17.88
CA GLU A 78 -11.70 16.66 19.16
C GLU A 78 -12.41 15.30 19.30
N LYS A 79 -12.90 14.75 18.19
CA LYS A 79 -13.50 13.40 18.18
C LYS A 79 -12.46 12.34 18.56
N GLY A 80 -11.24 12.45 18.04
CA GLY A 80 -10.14 11.55 18.37
C GLY A 80 -9.76 11.62 19.85
N PHE A 81 -9.71 12.82 20.42
CA PHE A 81 -9.48 12.99 21.86
C PHE A 81 -10.58 12.35 22.71
N GLY A 82 -11.85 12.56 22.34
CA GLY A 82 -12.98 11.93 23.02
C GLY A 82 -12.92 10.40 22.96
N GLN A 83 -12.55 9.83 21.80
CA GLN A 83 -12.38 8.39 21.63
C GLN A 83 -11.31 7.83 22.57
N ILE A 84 -10.14 8.48 22.69
CA ILE A 84 -9.08 8.04 23.60
C ILE A 84 -9.55 8.06 25.06
N VAL A 85 -10.22 9.14 25.48
CA VAL A 85 -10.73 9.25 26.86
C VAL A 85 -11.73 8.14 27.16
N ASN A 86 -12.64 7.84 26.23
CA ASN A 86 -13.62 6.78 26.40
C ASN A 86 -12.94 5.41 26.47
N VAL A 87 -12.01 5.12 25.56
CA VAL A 87 -11.26 3.85 25.59
C VAL A 87 -10.55 3.67 26.92
N VAL A 88 -9.84 4.68 27.44
CA VAL A 88 -9.15 4.56 28.74
C VAL A 88 -10.12 4.30 29.89
N LYS A 89 -11.31 4.91 29.88
CA LYS A 89 -12.35 4.63 30.89
C LYS A 89 -12.87 3.20 30.76
N ASP A 90 -13.21 2.77 29.54
CA ASP A 90 -13.71 1.42 29.27
C ASP A 90 -12.69 0.38 29.73
N MET A 91 -11.39 0.63 29.52
CA MET A 91 -10.30 -0.24 29.97
C MET A 91 -10.20 -0.39 31.48
N LEU A 92 -10.65 0.61 32.25
CA LEU A 92 -10.64 0.60 33.72
C LEU A 92 -11.91 -0.01 34.31
N GLU A 93 -13.03 0.10 33.59
CA GLU A 93 -14.37 -0.19 34.13
C GLU A 93 -15.00 -1.48 33.55
N THR A 94 -14.48 -2.01 32.44
CA THR A 94 -15.09 -3.13 31.70
C THR A 94 -14.20 -4.37 31.74
N GLU A 95 -14.79 -5.53 32.03
CA GLU A 95 -14.13 -6.82 31.78
C GLU A 95 -14.18 -7.14 30.28
N TYR A 96 -13.03 -7.47 29.68
CA TYR A 96 -12.86 -7.73 28.23
C TYR A 96 -13.44 -9.08 27.77
N ASN A 97 -14.63 -9.43 28.26
CA ASN A 97 -15.22 -10.76 28.05
C ASN A 97 -15.80 -10.91 26.63
N ASP A 98 -16.19 -9.80 25.98
CA ASP A 98 -16.74 -9.78 24.62
C ASP A 98 -16.11 -8.68 23.77
N MET A 99 -15.26 -9.08 22.80
CA MET A 99 -14.67 -8.15 21.83
C MET A 99 -15.59 -7.98 20.61
N PRO A 100 -15.91 -6.75 20.20
CA PRO A 100 -16.73 -6.53 19.02
C PRO A 100 -16.01 -6.98 17.75
N THR A 101 -16.75 -7.56 16.81
CA THR A 101 -16.22 -7.88 15.47
C THR A 101 -15.95 -6.59 14.71
N ILE A 102 -14.71 -6.40 14.26
CA ILE A 102 -14.32 -5.25 13.46
C ILE A 102 -14.59 -5.56 11.98
N GLU A 103 -15.47 -4.77 11.37
CA GLU A 103 -15.77 -4.88 9.94
C GLU A 103 -14.87 -3.96 9.09
N LYS A 104 -14.67 -4.34 7.83
CA LYS A 104 -13.92 -3.53 6.86
C LYS A 104 -14.78 -2.35 6.42
N SER A 105 -14.19 -1.16 6.49
CA SER A 105 -14.77 0.08 5.95
C SER A 105 -14.75 0.09 4.42
N TYR A 106 -13.69 -0.45 3.81
CA TYR A 106 -13.54 -0.59 2.37
C TYR A 106 -13.95 -1.99 1.92
N LYS A 107 -14.90 -2.07 0.98
CA LYS A 107 -15.54 -3.30 0.52
C LYS A 107 -15.28 -3.57 -0.97
N LYS A 108 -14.84 -2.56 -1.72
CA LYS A 108 -14.49 -2.71 -3.13
C LYS A 108 -13.28 -3.65 -3.32
N PRO A 109 -13.15 -4.34 -4.47
CA PRO A 109 -11.94 -5.08 -4.80
C PRO A 109 -10.77 -4.14 -5.10
N ALA A 110 -9.54 -4.70 -5.13
CA ALA A 110 -8.36 -3.97 -5.54
C ALA A 110 -8.45 -3.54 -7.01
N PHE A 111 -8.10 -2.29 -7.30
CA PHE A 111 -7.92 -1.81 -8.67
C PHE A 111 -6.72 -2.53 -9.30
N LYS A 112 -6.94 -3.17 -10.45
CA LYS A 112 -5.93 -3.99 -11.12
C LYS A 112 -5.26 -3.22 -12.24
N ALA A 113 -4.04 -3.64 -12.58
CA ALA A 113 -3.31 -3.10 -13.71
C ALA A 113 -4.06 -3.32 -15.03
N THR A 114 -4.13 -2.28 -15.85
CA THR A 114 -4.56 -2.35 -17.25
C THR A 114 -3.54 -3.12 -18.08
N GLU A 115 -3.97 -3.70 -19.21
CA GLU A 115 -3.05 -4.38 -20.13
C GLU A 115 -2.04 -3.41 -20.75
N GLU A 116 -2.44 -2.17 -21.01
CA GLU A 116 -1.55 -1.12 -21.48
C GLU A 116 -0.39 -0.89 -20.51
N ALA A 117 -0.67 -0.67 -19.22
CA ALA A 117 0.37 -0.45 -18.22
C ALA A 117 1.31 -1.66 -18.07
N LYS A 118 0.79 -2.89 -18.19
CA LYS A 118 1.62 -4.11 -18.18
C LYS A 118 2.55 -4.17 -19.40
N ASN A 119 2.05 -3.81 -20.57
CA ASN A 119 2.83 -3.85 -21.81
C ASN A 119 3.97 -2.82 -21.80
N VAL A 120 3.74 -1.60 -21.29
CA VAL A 120 4.79 -0.58 -21.16
C VAL A 120 5.97 -1.10 -20.33
N VAL A 121 5.70 -1.77 -19.21
CA VAL A 121 6.78 -2.35 -18.38
C VAL A 121 7.53 -3.45 -19.13
N ILE A 122 6.83 -4.32 -19.85
CA ILE A 122 7.48 -5.37 -20.66
C ILE A 122 8.37 -4.77 -21.75
N GLU A 123 7.94 -3.69 -22.39
CA GLU A 123 8.72 -2.98 -23.41
C GLU A 123 9.94 -2.30 -22.79
N GLN A 124 9.78 -1.55 -21.69
CA GLN A 124 10.90 -0.92 -20.98
C GLN A 124 11.95 -1.93 -20.52
N VAL A 125 11.52 -3.08 -19.98
CA VAL A 125 12.45 -4.15 -19.54
C VAL A 125 13.22 -4.76 -20.72
N LYS A 126 12.66 -4.77 -21.94
CA LYS A 126 13.39 -5.22 -23.14
C LYS A 126 14.42 -4.21 -23.61
N GLU A 127 14.15 -2.92 -23.41
CA GLU A 127 15.04 -1.83 -23.82
C GLU A 127 16.20 -1.62 -22.85
N GLU A 128 16.00 -1.87 -21.56
CA GLU A 128 17.07 -1.79 -20.59
C GLU A 128 18.00 -3.01 -20.69
N PRO A 129 19.29 -2.85 -21.02
CA PRO A 129 20.23 -3.95 -21.00
C PRO A 129 20.39 -4.42 -19.55
N ILE A 130 19.83 -5.58 -19.23
CA ILE A 130 20.09 -6.24 -17.95
C ILE A 130 21.60 -6.50 -17.88
N HIS A 131 22.30 -5.75 -17.03
CA HIS A 131 23.71 -5.99 -16.79
C HIS A 131 23.87 -7.31 -16.03
N ILE A 132 24.18 -8.37 -16.77
CA ILE A 132 24.44 -9.69 -16.19
C ILE A 132 25.90 -9.72 -15.71
N ASP A 133 26.09 -9.59 -14.39
CA ASP A 133 27.40 -9.79 -13.76
C ASP A 133 27.76 -11.28 -13.73
N GLU A 134 28.66 -11.71 -14.62
CA GLU A 134 29.18 -13.07 -14.68
C GLU A 134 30.32 -13.36 -13.68
N HIS A 135 30.86 -12.34 -12.99
CA HIS A 135 31.95 -12.53 -12.03
C HIS A 135 31.58 -13.55 -10.94
N GLY A 136 30.30 -13.61 -10.55
CA GLY A 136 29.79 -14.59 -9.60
C GLY A 136 30.00 -16.06 -10.01
N LYS A 137 30.02 -16.39 -11.31
CA LYS A 137 30.34 -17.76 -11.80
C LYS A 137 31.83 -18.05 -11.62
N VAL A 138 32.67 -17.11 -12.01
CA VAL A 138 34.14 -17.19 -11.92
C VAL A 138 34.57 -17.31 -10.45
N TYR A 139 34.07 -16.44 -9.56
CA TYR A 139 34.39 -16.48 -8.14
C TYR A 139 33.91 -17.78 -7.46
N ARG A 140 32.75 -18.32 -7.85
CA ARG A 140 32.28 -19.63 -7.34
C ARG A 140 33.20 -20.77 -7.77
N PHE A 141 33.66 -20.76 -9.02
CA PHE A 141 34.63 -21.73 -9.53
C PHE A 141 35.97 -21.63 -8.78
N LEU A 142 36.54 -20.42 -8.68
CA LEU A 142 37.79 -20.18 -7.95
C LEU A 142 37.69 -20.59 -6.47
N ARG A 143 36.54 -20.36 -5.81
CA ARG A 143 36.31 -20.79 -4.43
C ARG A 143 36.25 -22.31 -4.29
N ARG A 144 35.68 -23.03 -5.27
CA ARG A 144 35.70 -24.50 -5.32
C ARG A 144 37.13 -25.03 -5.49
N CYS A 145 37.91 -24.45 -6.41
CA CYS A 145 39.31 -24.80 -6.61
C CYS A 145 40.14 -24.56 -5.34
N LYS A 146 40.01 -23.39 -4.71
CA LYS A 146 40.68 -23.05 -3.44
C LYS A 146 40.36 -24.06 -2.33
N ARG A 147 39.10 -24.47 -2.20
CA ARG A 147 38.68 -25.49 -1.21
C ARG A 147 39.32 -26.85 -1.51
N ALA A 148 39.30 -27.31 -2.76
CA ALA A 148 39.90 -28.58 -3.15
C ALA A 148 41.41 -28.62 -2.88
N ILE A 149 42.13 -27.54 -3.20
CA ILE A 149 43.56 -27.39 -2.92
C ILE A 149 43.82 -27.43 -1.41
N LYS A 150 43.06 -26.66 -0.62
CA LYS A 150 43.20 -26.63 0.85
C LYS A 150 42.95 -28.00 1.50
N THR A 151 42.00 -28.77 0.98
CA THR A 151 41.73 -30.14 1.46
C THR A 151 42.87 -31.11 1.12
N ARG A 152 43.53 -30.94 -0.03
CA ARG A 152 44.69 -31.77 -0.41
C ARG A 152 45.96 -31.43 0.36
N ILE A 153 46.17 -30.17 0.72
CA ILE A 153 47.35 -29.72 1.49
C ILE A 153 47.24 -30.06 2.99
N LYS A 154 46.03 -30.27 3.50
CA LYS A 154 45.77 -30.67 4.90
C LYS A 154 45.73 -32.19 5.15
N LYS A 155 46.02 -33.00 4.14
CA LYS A 155 46.28 -34.45 4.24
C LYS A 155 47.78 -34.69 4.16
#